data_AF-A0A1H4PDQ9-F1
#
_entry.id   AF-A0A1H4PDQ9-F1
#
_cell.length_a   1.000
_cell.length_b   1.000
_cell.length_c   1.000
_cell.angle_alpha   90.00
_cell.angle_beta   90.00
_cell.angle_gamma   90.00
#
_symmetry.space_group_name_H-M   'P 1'
#
loop_
_entity.id
_entity.type
_entity.pdbx_description
1 polymer ?
#
loop_
_entity_poly.entity_id
_entity_poly.type
_entity_poly.pdbx_seq_one_letter_code
_entity_poly.pdbx_strand_id
1 'polypeptide(L)' 'MICARCNEEIKGKPEPVIIETGSSVSATVYICPIPCRPAPQQTYPVK' A
#
# COMPACT_ATOMS: atom_id res chain seq x y z
N MET A 1 9.36 9.74 -0.09
CA MET A 1 9.41 8.31 -0.46
C MET A 1 9.01 8.21 -1.93
N ILE A 2 9.68 7.41 -2.76
CA ILE A 2 9.34 7.28 -4.18
C ILE A 2 8.49 6.02 -4.39
N CYS A 3 7.39 6.14 -5.15
CA CYS A 3 6.57 4.99 -5.49
C CYS A 3 7.28 4.12 -6.52
N ALA A 4 7.56 2.86 -6.18
CA ALA A 4 8.26 1.93 -7.07
C ALA A 4 7.50 1.59 -8.38
N ARG A 5 6.20 1.89 -8.47
CA ARG A 5 5.38 1.55 -9.65
C ARG A 5 5.40 2.61 -10.76
N CYS A 6 5.48 3.87 -10.37
CA CYS A 6 5.33 5.03 -11.27
C CYS A 6 6.52 5.99 -11.16
N ASN A 7 7.47 5.72 -10.26
CA ASN A 7 8.64 6.54 -9.98
C ASN A 7 8.30 7.98 -9.55
N GLU A 8 7.06 8.21 -9.09
CA GLU A 8 6.57 9.49 -8.60
C GLU A 8 6.82 9.63 -7.10
N GLU A 9 6.99 10.88 -6.67
CA GLU A 9 7.14 11.19 -5.26
C GLU A 9 5.81 11.01 -4.50
N ILE A 10 5.85 10.23 -3.42
CA ILE A 10 4.74 10.14 -2.48
C ILE A 10 4.79 11.37 -1.56
N LYS A 11 3.96 12.37 -1.87
CA LYS A 11 3.83 13.63 -1.12
C LYS A 11 2.91 13.54 0.10
N GLY A 12 2.26 12.40 0.32
CA GLY A 12 1.31 12.17 1.41
C GLY A 12 1.98 11.99 2.78
N LYS A 13 1.21 12.25 3.85
CA LYS A 13 1.63 11.87 5.20
C LYS A 13 1.46 10.36 5.38
N PRO A 14 2.36 9.72 6.14
CA PRO A 14 2.17 8.33 6.54
C PRO A 14 0.84 8.18 7.31
N GLU A 15 0.03 7.19 6.95
CA GLU A 15 -1.22 6.90 7.64
C GLU A 15 -1.06 5.65 8.52
N PRO A 16 -1.52 5.68 9.79
CA PRO A 16 -1.56 4.50 10.62
C PRO A 16 -2.69 3.58 10.17
N VAL A 17 -2.35 2.33 9.88
CA VAL A 17 -3.32 1.27 9.59
C VAL A 17 -3.32 0.30 10.75
N ILE A 18 -4.51 0.04 11.27
CA ILE A 18 -4.74 -0.97 12.30
C ILE A 18 -4.85 -2.30 11.57
N ILE A 19 -3.92 -3.22 11.86
CA ILE A 19 -3.97 -4.57 11.34
C ILE A 19 -4.60 -5.44 12.42
N GLU A 20 -5.86 -5.82 12.24
CA GLU A 20 -6.57 -6.73 13.14
C GLU A 20 -5.99 -8.16 13.03
N THR A 21 -4.85 -8.40 13.68
CA THR A 21 -4.13 -9.68 13.66
C THR A 21 -4.03 -10.29 15.05
N GLY A 22 -5.05 -10.10 15.91
CA GLY A 22 -5.08 -10.60 17.30
C GLY A 22 -3.97 -10.09 18.22
N SER A 23 -2.96 -9.44 17.65
CA SER A 23 -1.85 -8.73 18.26
C SER A 23 -2.04 -7.26 17.93
N SER A 24 -1.87 -6.38 18.91
CA SER A 24 -2.01 -4.92 18.75
C SER A 24 -0.87 -4.32 17.93
N VAL A 25 -0.78 -4.69 16.64
CA VAL A 25 0.26 -4.23 15.72
C VAL A 25 -0.31 -3.10 14.87
N SER A 26 0.27 -1.91 15.01
CA SER A 26 0.03 -0.78 14.12
C SER A 26 1.12 -0.75 13.05
N ALA A 27 0.72 -0.58 11.80
CA ALA A 27 1.63 -0.33 10.69
C ALA A 27 1.43 1.09 10.19
N THR A 28 2.48 1.68 9.64
CA THR A 28 2.42 3.00 9.02
C THR A 28 2.64 2.84 7.53
N VAL A 29 1.67 3.24 6.71
CA VAL A 29 1.72 3.07 5.26
C VAL A 29 1.77 4.42 4.55
N TYR A 30 2.45 4.44 3.41
CA TYR A 30 2.47 5.57 2.50
C TYR A 30 1.68 5.22 1.24
N ILE A 31 0.65 6.00 0.92
CA ILE A 31 -0.23 5.76 -0.24
C ILE A 31 0.22 6.67 -1.39
N CYS A 32 0.43 6.09 -2.58
CA CYS A 32 0.72 6.88 -3.77
C CYS A 32 -0.52 7.66 -4.22
N PRO A 33 -0.42 8.98 -4.47
CA PRO A 33 -1.59 9.82 -4.74
C PRO A 33 -2.21 9.60 -6.13
N ILE A 34 -1.48 8.96 -7.05
CA ILE A 34 -1.99 8.66 -8.39
C ILE A 34 -2.24 7.15 -8.52
N PRO A 35 -3.26 6.73 -9.29
CA PRO A 35 -3.43 5.34 -9.66
C PRO A 35 -2.30 4.95 -10.61
N CYS A 36 -1.17 4.52 -10.04
CA CYS A 36 -0.06 3.97 -10.82
C CYS A 36 -0.58 2.73 -11.58
N ARG A 37 -0.02 2.47 -12.77
CA ARG A 37 -0.44 1.39 -13.67
C ARG A 37 -0.82 0.14 -12.87
N PRO A 38 -1.93 -0.55 -13.23
CA PRO A 38 -2.45 -1.66 -12.45
C PRO A 38 -1.33 -2.66 -12.20
N ALA A 39 -1.11 -3.00 -10.93
CA ALA A 39 -0.29 -4.16 -10.63
C ALA A 39 -0.93 -5.37 -11.30
N PRO A 40 -0.13 -6.38 -11.70
CA PRO A 40 -0.71 -7.68 -12.03
C PRO A 40 -1.64 -8.07 -10.88
N GLN A 41 -2.92 -8.27 -11.19
CA GLN A 41 -3.90 -8.73 -10.21
C GLN A 41 -3.32 -9.95 -9.53
N GLN A 42 -3.24 -9.95 -8.20
CA GLN A 42 -3.06 -11.20 -7.49
C GLN A 42 -4.33 -12.03 -7.73
N THR A 43 -4.27 -12.93 -8.70
CA THR A 43 -5.23 -14.00 -8.82
C THR A 43 -4.92 -14.98 -7.70
N TYR A 44 -5.71 -14.94 -6.62
CA TYR A 44 -5.78 -16.05 -5.69
C TYR A 44 -6.16 -17.30 -6.52
N PRO A 45 -5.53 -18.47 -6.31
CA PRO A 45 -6.07 -19.68 -6.89
C PRO A 45 -7.45 -19.91 -6.25
N VAL A 46 -8.51 -19.71 -7.05
CA VAL A 46 -9.85 -20.18 -6.70
C VAL A 46 -9.77 -21.70 -6.66
N LYS A 47 -9.95 -22.27 -5.48
CA LYS A 47 -10.06 -23.72 -5.28
C LYS A 47 -11.34 -24.24 -5.92
#